data_AF-A0A3A9JEA4-F1
#
_entry.id   AF-A0A3A9JEA4-F1
#
_cell.length_a   1.000
_cell.length_b   1.000
_cell.length_c   1.000
_cell.angle_alpha   90.00
_cell.angle_beta   90.00
_cell.angle_gamma   90.00
#
_symmetry.space_group_name_H-M   'P 1'
#
loop_
_entity.id
_entity.type
_entity.pdbx_description
1 polymer ?
#
loop_
_entity_poly.entity_id
_entity_poly.type
_entity_poly.pdbx_seq_one_letter_code
_entity_poly.pdbx_strand_id
1 'polypeptide(L)' 'MTENKQKAESISPGEMADLEAEVVYLAKRHRVSPAIIREIIRNAGSSERSIVERDLQKGKSRR' A
#
# COMPACT_ATOMS: atom_id res chain seq x y z
N MET A 1 -0.42 -14.94 -21.66
CA MET A 1 -1.04 -15.62 -20.51
C MET A 1 -0.04 -15.47 -19.36
N THR A 2 -0.17 -14.43 -18.54
CA THR A 2 -0.66 -14.53 -17.13
C THR A 2 0.21 -15.51 -16.34
N GLU A 3 1.00 -15.11 -15.35
CA GLU A 3 0.54 -14.60 -14.04
C GLU A 3 1.65 -13.75 -13.36
N ASN A 4 1.42 -12.46 -13.13
CA ASN A 4 2.20 -11.70 -12.14
C ASN A 4 1.58 -11.97 -10.75
N LYS A 5 1.58 -13.23 -10.32
CA LYS A 5 1.41 -13.57 -8.91
C LYS A 5 2.74 -13.24 -8.25
N GLN A 6 2.92 -11.98 -7.86
CA GLN A 6 3.83 -11.69 -6.76
C GLN A 6 3.26 -12.42 -5.55
N LYS A 7 3.79 -13.64 -5.40
CA LYS A 7 3.99 -14.41 -4.20
C LYS A 7 3.47 -13.63 -2.99
N ALA A 8 2.38 -14.14 -2.40
CA ALA A 8 2.10 -13.91 -1.00
C ALA A 8 3.28 -14.49 -0.23
N GLU A 9 4.37 -13.72 -0.17
CA GLU A 9 5.46 -13.96 0.74
C GLU A 9 4.83 -13.83 2.12
N SER A 10 4.90 -14.92 2.85
CA SER A 10 4.48 -15.03 4.23
C SER A 10 5.18 -13.93 5.01
N ILE A 11 4.52 -12.77 5.12
CA ILE A 11 5.06 -11.59 5.78
C ILE A 11 5.32 -12.01 7.23
N SER A 12 6.59 -12.03 7.61
CA SER A 12 6.99 -12.37 8.96
C SER A 12 6.36 -11.37 9.94
N PRO A 13 6.09 -11.73 11.20
CA PRO A 13 5.48 -10.81 12.15
C PRO A 13 6.21 -9.46 12.28
N GLY A 14 7.54 -9.44 12.11
CA GLY A 14 8.34 -8.21 12.05
C GLY A 14 8.07 -7.36 10.81
N GLU A 15 8.02 -7.97 9.63
CA GLU A 15 7.72 -7.28 8.37
C GLU A 15 6.28 -6.72 8.36
N MET A 16 5.34 -7.35 9.07
CA MET A 16 3.99 -6.80 9.26
C MET A 16 3.99 -5.54 10.13
N ALA A 17 4.83 -5.49 11.17
CA ALA A 17 4.96 -4.30 12.02
C ALA A 17 5.61 -3.14 11.25
N ASP A 18 6.63 -3.42 10.45
CA ASP A 18 7.28 -2.43 9.57
C ASP A 18 6.32 -1.91 8.50
N LEU A 19 5.53 -2.80 7.89
CA LEU A 19 4.47 -2.42 6.95
C LEU A 19 3.44 -1.49 7.60
N GLU A 20 2.99 -1.81 8.82
CA GLU A 20 1.99 -1.00 9.51
C GLU A 20 2.56 0.37 9.91
N ALA A 21 3.83 0.45 10.29
CA ALA A 21 4.52 1.72 10.52
C ALA A 21 4.58 2.57 9.24
N GLU A 22 4.89 1.96 8.09
CA GLU A 22 4.91 2.62 6.79
C GLU A 22 3.50 3.10 6.37
N VAL A 23 2.47 2.26 6.59
CA VAL A 23 1.07 2.61 6.35
C VAL A 23 0.67 3.87 7.14
N VAL A 24 1.02 3.91 8.43
CA VAL A 24 0.72 5.06 9.30
C VAL A 24 1.50 6.30 8.86
N TYR A 25 2.77 6.14 8.46
CA TYR A 25 3.59 7.23 7.93
C TYR A 25 2.99 7.84 6.66
N LEU A 26 2.64 7.01 5.67
CA LEU A 26 2.04 7.45 4.41
C LEU A 26 0.68 8.10 4.64
N ALA A 27 -0.15 7.53 5.53
CA ALA A 27 -1.44 8.10 5.88
C ALA A 27 -1.31 9.53 6.43
N LYS A 28 -0.39 9.74 7.38
CA LYS A 28 -0.09 11.08 7.94
C LYS A 28 0.44 12.04 6.88
N ARG A 29 1.42 11.60 6.09
CA ARG A 29 2.08 12.41 5.04
C ARG A 29 1.07 12.91 3.99
N HIS A 30 0.18 12.04 3.55
CA HIS A 30 -0.77 12.35 2.48
C HIS A 30 -2.13 12.84 2.98
N ARG A 31 -2.32 12.93 4.31
CA ARG A 31 -3.55 13.33 5.00
C ARG A 31 -4.75 12.47 4.60
N VAL A 32 -4.56 11.15 4.61
CA VAL A 32 -5.61 10.16 4.36
C VAL A 32 -5.73 9.19 5.52
N SER A 33 -6.80 8.39 5.55
CA SER A 33 -6.91 7.32 6.53
C SER A 33 -5.93 6.18 6.22
N PRO A 34 -5.36 5.51 7.25
CA PRO A 34 -4.56 4.29 7.06
C PRO A 34 -5.29 3.20 6.26
N ALA A 35 -6.62 3.14 6.37
CA ALA A 35 -7.46 2.20 5.64
C ALA A 35 -7.32 2.37 4.11
N ILE A 36 -7.24 3.60 3.61
CA ILE A 36 -7.04 3.88 2.19
C ILE A 36 -5.68 3.34 1.72
N ILE A 37 -4.63 3.54 2.51
CA ILE A 37 -3.29 3.03 2.19
C ILE A 37 -3.29 1.50 2.14
N ARG A 38 -3.90 0.82 3.13
CA ARG A 38 -4.03 -0.65 3.14
C ARG A 38 -4.83 -1.17 1.95
N GLU A 39 -5.88 -0.46 1.55
CA GLU A 39 -6.67 -0.80 0.37
C GLU A 39 -5.83 -0.67 -0.92
N ILE A 40 -5.06 0.41 -1.06
CA ILE A 40 -4.16 0.58 -2.19
C ILE A 40 -3.12 -0.54 -2.25
N ILE A 41 -2.48 -0.88 -1.12
CA ILE A 41 -1.51 -1.97 -1.04
C ILE A 41 -2.16 -3.30 -1.46
N ARG A 42 -3.38 -3.59 -0.96
CA ARG A 42 -4.13 -4.80 -1.32
C ARG A 42 -4.49 -4.86 -2.81
N ASN A 43 -4.90 -3.73 -3.40
CA ASN A 43 -5.29 -3.67 -4.81
C ASN A 43 -4.09 -3.70 -5.75
N ALA A 44 -2.99 -3.06 -5.36
CA ALA A 44 -1.75 -3.02 -6.13
C ALA A 44 -0.93 -4.32 -6.00
N GLY A 45 -1.14 -5.09 -4.93
CA GLY A 45 -0.33 -6.26 -4.59
C GLY A 45 1.10 -5.93 -4.19
N SER A 46 1.39 -4.65 -3.92
CA SER A 46 2.71 -4.16 -3.56
C SER A 46 2.61 -3.06 -2.52
N SER A 47 3.50 -3.13 -1.52
CA SER A 47 3.71 -2.09 -0.51
C SER A 47 4.74 -1.05 -0.94
N GLU A 48 5.26 -1.13 -2.17
CA GLU A 48 6.21 -0.16 -2.68
C GLU A 48 5.61 1.25 -2.66
N ARG A 49 6.32 2.14 -1.97
CA ARG A 49 5.92 3.53 -1.77
C ARG A 49 5.58 4.25 -3.07
N SER A 50 6.39 4.10 -4.11
CA SER A 50 6.15 4.74 -5.42
C SER A 50 4.82 4.31 -6.06
N ILE A 51 4.44 3.04 -5.90
CA ILE A 51 3.17 2.49 -6.42
C ILE A 51 2.00 3.05 -5.61
N VAL A 52 2.13 3.02 -4.28
CA VAL A 52 1.10 3.52 -3.36
C VAL A 52 0.84 5.01 -3.58
N GLU A 53 1.90 5.83 -3.67
CA GLU A 53 1.78 7.27 -3.90
C GLU A 53 1.14 7.57 -5.27
N ARG A 54 1.49 6.82 -6.32
CA ARG A 54 0.90 6.96 -7.66
C ARG A 54 -0.60 6.70 -7.65
N ASP A 55 -1.04 5.61 -7.02
CA ASP A 55 -2.45 5.25 -6.98
C ASP A 55 -3.24 6.17 -6.04
N LEU A 56 -2.62 6.68 -4.99
CA LEU A 56 -3.20 7.71 -4.13
C LEU A 56 -3.46 9.01 -4.90
N GLN A 57 -2.53 9.43 -5.76
CA GLN A 57 -2.70 10.61 -6.60
C GLN A 57 -3.82 10.43 -7.64
N LYS A 58 -3.92 9.25 -8.26
CA LYS A 58 -5.06 8.92 -9.14
C LYS A 58 -6.39 8.95 -8.40
N GLY A 59 -6.42 8.44 -7.16
CA GLY A 59 -7.62 8.44 -6.32
C GLY A 59 -8.06 9.84 -5.88
N LYS A 60 -7.13 10.79 -5.72
CA LYS A 60 -7.44 12.21 -5.47
C LYS A 60 -8.03 12.89 -6.70
N SER A 61 -7.55 12.56 -7.90
CA SER A 61 -8.08 13.16 -9.14
C SER A 61 -9.48 12.66 -9.51
N ARG A 62 -9.97 11.59 -8.87
CA ARG A 62 -11.31 11.01 -9.06
C ARG A 62 -12.33 11.47 -8.03
N ARG A 63 -11.92 12.15 -6.96
CA ARG A 63 -12.75 12.57 -5.82
C ARG A 63 -12.81 14.07 -5.68
#